data_AF-A0A1G2DVW3-F1
#
_entry.id   AF-A0A1G2DVW3-F1
#
_cell.length_a   1.000
_cell.length_b   1.000
_cell.length_c   1.000
_cell.angle_alpha   90.00
_cell.angle_beta   90.00
_cell.angle_gamma   90.00
#
_symmetry.space_group_name_H-M   'P 1'
#
loop_
_entity.id
_entity.type
_entity.pdbx_description
1 polymer ?
#
loop_
_entity_poly.entity_id
_entity_poly.type
_entity_poly.pdbx_seq_one_letter_code
_entity_poly.pdbx_strand_id
1 'polypeptide(L)'
;MKNSNKPKAIIWLMGARPCLKLALELLDKNFNNQYQYPVLVTTFGRQYSKRFIKKIHQEISPKIKFIELAKPEIPSHIREEELFYHRKEIDYVRKSFPRSRIGFLHTNQFVAGLAMEFPEIRKYDYVLKMDDDHFFVKKIGFDLFKFMDDNGYKFGAFALEKSDSQRQRDCQIGLRELAKEYIRENNIQLQSRSLDREGDWDSLVSRDPTVWAMSVFRNENWKNWWNRVNQSGGIYKYRWGDLEIHALYLRMYYPDSVWCDFDFYNKGIIKHGGYGMVHWSKFLKKLQFLKRICRKRYY
;
A
#
# COMPACT_ATOMS: atom_id res chain seq x y z
N MET A 1 27.33 -10.87 -20.09
CA MET A 1 26.13 -10.38 -20.81
C MET A 1 25.36 -9.48 -19.86
N LYS A 2 25.18 -8.19 -20.20
CA LYS A 2 24.34 -7.27 -19.41
C LYS A 2 22.90 -7.80 -19.47
N ASN A 3 22.28 -8.07 -18.33
CA ASN A 3 20.86 -8.47 -18.23
C ASN A 3 19.99 -7.41 -18.90
N SER A 4 19.59 -7.62 -20.17
CA SER A 4 18.73 -6.69 -20.91
C SER A 4 17.27 -6.73 -20.45
N ASN A 5 16.91 -7.63 -19.52
CA ASN A 5 15.51 -7.93 -19.14
C ASN A 5 15.18 -7.68 -17.66
N LYS A 6 15.94 -6.84 -16.94
CA LYS A 6 15.57 -6.48 -15.55
C LYS A 6 14.63 -5.26 -15.57
N PRO A 7 13.38 -5.36 -15.08
CA PRO A 7 12.47 -4.23 -15.03
C PRO A 7 13.04 -3.05 -14.27
N LYS A 8 12.70 -1.84 -14.71
CA LYS A 8 13.03 -0.61 -13.98
C LYS A 8 12.09 -0.46 -12.79
N ALA A 9 12.40 -1.09 -11.67
CA ALA A 9 11.49 -1.15 -10.53
C ALA A 9 12.11 -0.65 -9.22
N ILE A 10 11.25 -0.33 -8.24
CA ILE A 10 11.61 0.07 -6.89
C ILE A 10 10.73 -0.61 -5.83
N ILE A 11 11.31 -0.87 -4.66
CA ILE A 11 10.56 -1.26 -3.47
C ILE A 11 10.38 -0.02 -2.59
N TRP A 12 9.14 0.34 -2.29
CA TRP A 12 8.78 1.55 -1.57
C TRP A 12 8.05 1.23 -0.27
N LEU A 13 8.57 1.78 0.84
CA LEU A 13 8.00 1.66 2.17
C LEU A 13 7.56 3.02 2.71
N MET A 14 6.32 3.09 3.20
CA MET A 14 5.91 4.15 4.14
C MET A 14 6.34 3.74 5.56
N GLY A 15 7.30 4.49 6.12
CA GLY A 15 7.86 4.24 7.45
C GLY A 15 7.27 5.16 8.51
N ALA A 16 6.90 4.58 9.66
CA ALA A 16 6.53 5.32 10.87
C ALA A 16 6.64 4.47 12.15
N ARG A 17 7.05 3.20 12.06
CA ARG A 17 6.94 2.21 13.13
C ARG A 17 8.31 1.65 13.53
N PRO A 18 8.43 1.13 14.77
CA PRO A 18 9.67 0.56 15.28
C PRO A 18 10.13 -0.73 14.56
N CYS A 19 9.23 -1.40 13.83
CA CYS A 19 9.49 -2.69 13.19
C CYS A 19 10.20 -2.61 11.83
N LEU A 20 10.44 -1.40 11.30
CA LEU A 20 11.05 -1.20 9.99
C LEU A 20 12.35 -2.01 9.79
N LYS A 21 13.23 -2.05 10.80
CA LYS A 21 14.50 -2.79 10.69
C LYS A 21 14.26 -4.25 10.35
N LEU A 22 13.33 -4.91 11.04
CA LEU A 22 13.04 -6.30 10.77
C LEU A 22 12.35 -6.48 9.41
N ALA A 23 11.42 -5.59 9.06
CA ALA A 23 10.78 -5.65 7.74
C ALA A 23 11.83 -5.61 6.61
N LEU A 24 12.82 -4.72 6.72
CA LEU A 24 13.94 -4.62 5.79
C LEU A 24 14.87 -5.84 5.82
N GLU A 25 15.21 -6.38 7.00
CA GLU A 25 16.02 -7.60 7.12
C GLU A 25 15.35 -8.80 6.44
N LEU A 26 14.05 -8.96 6.67
CA LEU A 26 13.28 -10.07 6.13
C LEU A 26 13.04 -9.90 4.62
N LEU A 27 12.78 -8.67 4.17
CA LEU A 27 12.70 -8.35 2.74
C LEU A 27 14.02 -8.67 2.03
N ASP A 28 15.15 -8.22 2.57
CA ASP A 28 16.47 -8.49 1.99
C ASP A 28 16.75 -9.99 1.96
N LYS A 29 16.64 -10.66 3.12
CA LYS A 29 16.92 -12.09 3.27
C LYS A 29 16.11 -12.99 2.33
N ASN A 30 14.82 -12.67 2.15
CA ASN A 30 13.88 -13.56 1.48
C ASN A 30 13.49 -13.12 0.07
N PHE A 31 13.95 -11.97 -0.40
CA PHE A 31 13.68 -11.48 -1.74
C PHE A 31 14.84 -10.63 -2.28
N ASN A 32 15.12 -9.47 -1.67
CA ASN A 32 15.89 -8.44 -2.37
C ASN A 32 17.40 -8.68 -2.41
N ASN A 33 17.95 -9.58 -1.58
CA ASN A 33 19.36 -9.98 -1.68
C ASN A 33 19.67 -10.66 -3.04
N GLN A 34 18.68 -11.34 -3.62
CA GLN A 34 18.80 -12.01 -4.91
C GLN A 34 18.58 -11.05 -6.06
N TYR A 35 17.55 -10.19 -5.99
CA TYR A 35 17.15 -9.37 -7.13
C TYR A 35 17.75 -7.97 -7.15
N GLN A 36 18.22 -7.43 -6.02
CA GLN A 36 18.97 -6.17 -5.95
C GLN A 36 18.20 -4.96 -6.53
N TYR A 37 16.92 -4.79 -6.19
CA TYR A 37 16.15 -3.58 -6.50
C TYR A 37 16.45 -2.45 -5.50
N PRO A 38 16.40 -1.18 -5.92
CA PRO A 38 16.48 -0.06 -5.00
C PRO A 38 15.33 -0.12 -3.98
N VAL A 39 15.62 0.27 -2.75
CA VAL A 39 14.64 0.35 -1.67
C VAL A 39 14.56 1.79 -1.21
N LEU A 40 13.35 2.34 -1.18
CA LEU A 40 13.06 3.68 -0.69
C LEU A 40 12.16 3.58 0.54
N VAL A 41 12.58 4.21 1.62
CA VAL A 41 11.77 4.44 2.82
C VAL A 41 11.41 5.92 2.88
N THR A 42 10.13 6.24 2.83
CA THR A 42 9.63 7.60 3.02
C THR A 42 8.93 7.74 4.37
N THR A 43 9.11 8.89 5.02
CA THR A 43 8.46 9.20 6.29
C THR A 43 7.89 10.62 6.23
N PHE A 44 6.80 10.90 6.95
CA PHE A 44 6.41 12.29 7.20
C PHE A 44 7.21 12.87 8.35
N GLY A 45 8.03 13.87 8.05
CA GLY A 45 9.04 14.38 8.96
C GLY A 45 10.04 13.31 9.42
N ARG A 46 10.82 13.67 10.42
CA ARG A 46 11.87 12.80 10.97
C ARG A 46 11.29 11.72 11.89
N GLN A 47 11.29 10.47 11.42
CA GLN A 47 10.86 9.30 12.22
C GLN A 47 12.05 8.47 12.72
N TYR A 48 13.19 8.54 12.04
CA TYR A 48 14.35 7.72 12.34
C TYR A 48 15.60 8.58 12.63
N SER A 49 16.40 8.16 13.62
CA SER A 49 17.65 8.85 13.95
C SER A 49 18.74 8.54 12.93
N LYS A 50 19.74 9.42 12.81
CA LYS A 50 20.92 9.19 11.95
C LYS A 50 21.66 7.89 12.36
N ARG A 51 21.71 7.59 13.67
CA ARG A 51 22.27 6.35 14.21
C ARG A 51 21.50 5.12 13.74
N PHE A 52 20.17 5.19 13.73
CA PHE A 52 19.33 4.10 13.23
C PHE A 52 19.55 3.86 11.74
N ILE A 53 19.53 4.92 10.93
CA ILE A 53 19.77 4.82 9.48
C ILE A 53 21.18 4.24 9.19
N LYS A 54 22.22 4.72 9.89
CA LYS A 54 23.58 4.16 9.79
C LYS A 54 23.60 2.66 10.10
N LYS A 55 22.87 2.23 11.12
CA LYS A 55 22.73 0.81 11.47
C LYS A 55 22.07 -0.01 10.35
N ILE A 56 21.02 0.51 9.73
CA ILE A 56 20.36 -0.13 8.58
C ILE A 56 21.34 -0.30 7.41
N HIS A 57 22.12 0.74 7.10
CA HIS A 57 23.10 0.67 6.01
C HIS A 57 24.23 -0.32 6.27
N GLN A 58 24.69 -0.41 7.52
CA GLN A 58 25.76 -1.33 7.92
C GLN A 58 25.31 -2.79 7.98
N GLU A 59 24.10 -3.06 8.50
CA GLU A 59 23.65 -4.43 8.79
C GLU A 59 22.77 -5.04 7.69
N ILE A 60 22.17 -4.23 6.81
CA ILE A 60 21.25 -4.70 5.77
C ILE A 60 21.77 -4.33 4.39
N SER A 61 21.73 -3.03 4.03
CA SER A 61 22.20 -2.59 2.72
C SER A 61 22.41 -1.07 2.67
N PRO A 62 23.56 -0.58 2.16
CA PRO A 62 23.79 0.84 1.97
C PRO A 62 22.94 1.45 0.84
N LYS A 63 22.28 0.60 0.02
CA LYS A 63 21.43 1.04 -1.10
C LYS A 63 20.02 1.48 -0.65
N ILE A 64 19.66 1.29 0.62
CA ILE A 64 18.36 1.69 1.15
C ILE A 64 18.34 3.21 1.32
N LYS A 65 17.54 3.91 0.53
CA LYS A 65 17.38 5.37 0.59
C LYS A 65 16.30 5.75 1.60
N PHE A 66 16.57 6.77 2.41
CA PHE A 66 15.59 7.37 3.31
C PHE A 66 15.26 8.78 2.82
N ILE A 67 13.98 9.12 2.75
CA ILE A 67 13.52 10.47 2.44
C ILE A 67 12.50 10.91 3.49
N GLU A 68 12.81 12.03 4.15
CA GLU A 68 11.89 12.72 5.03
C GLU A 68 11.05 13.69 4.19
N LEU A 69 9.76 13.37 4.03
CA LEU A 69 8.79 14.24 3.39
C LEU A 69 8.44 15.40 4.32
N ALA A 70 8.02 16.53 3.74
CA ALA A 70 7.43 17.62 4.49
C ALA A 70 6.26 17.11 5.34
N LYS A 71 6.01 17.77 6.48
CA LYS A 71 4.81 17.47 7.26
C LYS A 71 3.59 17.77 6.40
N PRO A 72 2.67 16.82 6.24
CA PRO A 72 1.50 17.00 5.41
C PRO A 72 0.51 17.94 6.11
N GLU A 73 -0.22 18.69 5.32
CA GLU A 73 -1.29 19.57 5.78
C GLU A 73 -2.63 19.06 5.28
N ILE A 74 -3.70 19.44 5.97
CA ILE A 74 -5.06 19.16 5.54
C ILE A 74 -5.37 20.11 4.37
N PRO A 75 -5.91 19.62 3.24
CA PRO A 75 -6.31 20.47 2.13
C PRO A 75 -7.27 21.59 2.59
N SER A 76 -7.04 22.81 2.10
CA SER A 76 -7.76 24.02 2.57
C SER A 76 -9.26 23.98 2.34
N HIS A 77 -9.74 23.17 1.39
CA HIS A 77 -11.17 22.97 1.13
C HIS A 77 -11.88 22.03 2.13
N ILE A 78 -11.15 21.46 3.09
CA ILE A 78 -11.67 20.55 4.10
C ILE A 78 -11.62 21.24 5.46
N ARG A 79 -12.79 21.38 6.10
CA ARG A 79 -12.90 22.01 7.41
C ARG A 79 -12.63 20.99 8.53
N GLU A 80 -12.10 21.46 9.66
CA GLU A 80 -11.74 20.60 10.80
C GLU A 80 -12.93 19.75 11.28
N GLU A 81 -14.12 20.34 11.36
CA GLU A 81 -15.34 19.66 11.81
C GLU A 81 -15.82 18.53 10.87
N GLU A 82 -15.35 18.52 9.62
CA GLU A 82 -15.72 17.48 8.64
C GLU A 82 -14.82 16.24 8.73
N LEU A 83 -13.72 16.32 9.48
CA LEU A 83 -12.73 15.26 9.55
C LEU A 83 -13.30 14.02 10.22
N PHE A 84 -12.84 12.86 9.75
CA PHE A 84 -13.40 11.57 10.17
C PHE A 84 -13.39 11.35 11.68
N TYR A 85 -12.41 11.89 12.40
CA TYR A 85 -12.34 11.75 13.86
C TYR A 85 -13.43 12.53 14.62
N HIS A 86 -14.17 13.45 13.97
CA HIS A 86 -15.32 14.14 14.54
C HIS A 86 -16.64 13.39 14.39
N ARG A 87 -16.69 12.34 13.55
CA ARG A 87 -17.90 11.53 13.30
C ARG A 87 -18.19 10.55 14.43
N LYS A 88 -18.50 11.07 15.63
CA LYS A 88 -18.69 10.26 16.85
C LYS A 88 -19.95 9.40 16.84
N GLU A 89 -20.86 9.65 15.89
CA GLU A 89 -21.98 8.77 15.54
C GLU A 89 -21.52 7.43 14.96
N ILE A 90 -20.32 7.37 14.37
CA ILE A 90 -19.74 6.13 13.86
C ILE A 90 -19.02 5.39 14.99
N ASP A 91 -19.44 4.16 15.23
CA ASP A 91 -18.96 3.33 16.33
C ASP A 91 -17.45 3.06 16.25
N TYR A 92 -16.93 2.82 15.04
CA TYR A 92 -15.49 2.68 14.79
C TYR A 92 -14.70 3.95 15.14
N VAL A 93 -15.24 5.14 14.82
CA VAL A 93 -14.58 6.42 15.11
C VAL A 93 -14.48 6.62 16.61
N ARG A 94 -15.61 6.47 17.31
CA ARG A 94 -15.70 6.60 18.77
C ARG A 94 -14.74 5.66 19.49
N LYS A 95 -14.62 4.41 19.02
CA LYS A 95 -13.83 3.36 19.69
C LYS A 95 -12.36 3.31 19.26
N SER A 96 -12.00 3.77 18.05
CA SER A 96 -10.72 3.39 17.42
C SER A 96 -10.10 4.42 16.46
N PHE A 97 -10.70 5.60 16.30
CA PHE A 97 -10.16 6.66 15.44
C PHE A 97 -10.10 8.03 16.16
N PRO A 98 -9.21 8.19 17.16
CA PRO A 98 -8.97 9.49 17.78
C PRO A 98 -8.23 10.45 16.83
N ARG A 99 -8.23 11.75 17.17
CA ARG A 99 -7.54 12.82 16.42
C ARG A 99 -6.06 12.51 16.13
N SER A 100 -5.38 11.82 17.05
CA SER A 100 -3.98 11.41 16.88
C SER A 100 -3.73 10.48 15.68
N ARG A 101 -4.78 9.92 15.07
CA ARG A 101 -4.68 9.11 13.85
C ARG A 101 -4.74 9.91 12.54
N ILE A 102 -4.71 11.24 12.58
CA ILE A 102 -4.67 12.10 11.38
C ILE A 102 -3.52 11.73 10.42
N GLY A 103 -2.37 11.29 10.95
CA GLY A 103 -1.25 10.78 10.13
C GLY A 103 -1.61 9.59 9.23
N PHE A 104 -2.61 8.79 9.61
CA PHE A 104 -3.14 7.72 8.76
C PHE A 104 -3.87 8.29 7.54
N LEU A 105 -4.67 9.35 7.71
CA LEU A 105 -5.38 9.99 6.60
C LEU A 105 -4.40 10.66 5.62
N HIS A 106 -3.35 11.31 6.14
CA HIS A 106 -2.28 11.84 5.30
C HIS A 106 -1.52 10.76 4.52
N THR A 107 -1.32 9.58 5.13
CA THR A 107 -0.69 8.44 4.45
C THR A 107 -1.58 7.96 3.32
N ASN A 108 -2.89 7.76 3.56
CA ASN A 108 -3.83 7.40 2.51
C ASN A 108 -3.84 8.44 1.39
N GLN A 109 -3.89 9.74 1.71
CA GLN A 109 -3.85 10.82 0.72
C GLN A 109 -2.59 10.76 -0.16
N PHE A 110 -1.43 10.54 0.47
CA PHE A 110 -0.17 10.49 -0.26
C PHE A 110 -0.06 9.25 -1.13
N VAL A 111 -0.36 8.07 -0.59
CA VAL A 111 -0.26 6.80 -1.30
C VAL A 111 -1.32 6.68 -2.40
N ALA A 112 -2.54 7.15 -2.14
CA ALA A 112 -3.63 7.10 -3.11
C ALA A 112 -3.29 7.90 -4.37
N GLY A 113 -2.66 9.08 -4.24
CA GLY A 113 -2.44 9.95 -5.40
C GLY A 113 -1.11 10.67 -5.48
N LEU A 114 -0.75 11.43 -4.44
CA LEU A 114 0.41 12.34 -4.52
C LEU A 114 1.73 11.63 -4.81
N ALA A 115 1.88 10.39 -4.37
CA ALA A 115 3.07 9.57 -4.61
C ALA A 115 3.28 9.21 -6.10
N MET A 116 2.23 9.21 -6.92
CA MET A 116 2.34 8.93 -8.37
C MET A 116 3.16 10.00 -9.10
N GLU A 117 3.16 11.22 -8.56
CA GLU A 117 3.92 12.36 -9.07
C GLU A 117 5.25 12.55 -8.35
N PHE A 118 5.55 11.76 -7.32
CA PHE A 118 6.77 11.91 -6.55
C PHE A 118 7.99 11.54 -7.41
N PRO A 119 8.97 12.43 -7.63
CA PRO A 119 10.04 12.20 -8.62
C PRO A 119 10.85 10.92 -8.41
N GLU A 120 11.02 10.50 -7.15
CA GLU A 120 11.75 9.27 -6.82
C GLU A 120 10.97 8.00 -7.15
N ILE A 121 9.65 8.08 -7.28
CA ILE A 121 8.78 6.98 -7.69
C ILE A 121 8.52 7.05 -9.20
N ARG A 122 8.21 8.24 -9.73
CA ARG A 122 7.82 8.48 -11.13
C ARG A 122 8.85 8.03 -12.17
N LYS A 123 10.13 7.86 -11.79
CA LYS A 123 11.16 7.37 -12.71
C LYS A 123 11.14 5.86 -12.94
N TYR A 124 10.41 5.07 -12.16
CA TYR A 124 10.38 3.60 -12.27
C TYR A 124 9.12 3.11 -12.97
N ASP A 125 9.21 2.01 -13.71
CA ASP A 125 8.07 1.41 -14.41
C ASP A 125 7.23 0.54 -13.48
N TYR A 126 7.83 -0.01 -12.43
CA TYR A 126 7.14 -0.78 -11.40
C TYR A 126 7.48 -0.35 -9.97
N VAL A 127 6.51 -0.48 -9.08
CA VAL A 127 6.65 -0.19 -7.64
C VAL A 127 6.08 -1.35 -6.83
N LEU A 128 6.85 -1.88 -5.89
CA LEU A 128 6.32 -2.70 -4.81
C LEU A 128 6.08 -1.79 -3.61
N LYS A 129 4.82 -1.42 -3.35
CA LYS A 129 4.42 -0.65 -2.17
C LYS A 129 4.13 -1.58 -1.01
N MET A 130 4.69 -1.27 0.15
CA MET A 130 4.40 -1.98 1.41
C MET A 130 4.50 -1.03 2.60
N ASP A 131 3.86 -1.37 3.71
CA ASP A 131 4.11 -0.71 5.00
C ASP A 131 5.27 -1.40 5.75
N ASP A 132 5.82 -0.70 6.73
CA ASP A 132 6.94 -1.16 7.57
C ASP A 132 6.61 -2.27 8.59
N ASP A 133 5.39 -2.80 8.58
CA ASP A 133 4.94 -3.96 9.35
C ASP A 133 4.51 -5.16 8.50
N HIS A 134 4.95 -5.20 7.24
CA HIS A 134 4.85 -6.37 6.37
C HIS A 134 6.15 -7.17 6.36
N PHE A 135 6.07 -8.45 6.69
CA PHE A 135 7.23 -9.31 6.89
C PHE A 135 7.27 -10.45 5.87
N PHE A 136 8.28 -10.45 5.01
CA PHE A 136 8.61 -11.55 4.08
C PHE A 136 9.24 -12.68 4.88
N VAL A 137 8.45 -13.67 5.32
CA VAL A 137 8.91 -14.72 6.24
C VAL A 137 9.38 -15.99 5.54
N LYS A 138 9.12 -16.14 4.24
CA LYS A 138 9.64 -17.22 3.39
C LYS A 138 10.28 -16.63 2.13
N LYS A 139 11.24 -17.35 1.55
CA LYS A 139 11.90 -16.97 0.29
C LYS A 139 10.91 -16.93 -0.87
N ILE A 140 11.06 -15.94 -1.74
CA ILE A 140 10.37 -15.85 -3.04
C ILE A 140 11.38 -16.20 -4.13
N GLY A 141 11.15 -17.32 -4.81
CA GLY A 141 12.08 -17.90 -5.79
C GLY A 141 12.05 -17.28 -7.19
N PHE A 142 11.25 -16.24 -7.41
CA PHE A 142 11.15 -15.54 -8.69
C PHE A 142 11.14 -14.01 -8.51
N ASP A 143 11.50 -13.28 -9.57
CA ASP A 143 11.49 -11.82 -9.58
C ASP A 143 10.05 -11.32 -9.77
N LEU A 144 9.49 -10.65 -8.75
CA LEU A 144 8.11 -10.15 -8.76
C LEU A 144 7.85 -9.20 -9.92
N PHE A 145 8.79 -8.31 -10.21
CA PHE A 145 8.59 -7.29 -11.25
C PHE A 145 8.70 -7.92 -12.62
N LYS A 146 9.66 -8.83 -12.81
CA LYS A 146 9.77 -9.56 -14.07
C LYS A 146 8.54 -10.44 -14.32
N PHE A 147 8.02 -11.08 -13.29
CA PHE A 147 6.78 -11.85 -13.38
C PHE A 147 5.60 -10.97 -13.80
N MET A 148 5.47 -9.76 -13.25
CA MET A 148 4.44 -8.81 -13.66
C MET A 148 4.59 -8.39 -15.13
N ASP A 149 5.81 -8.04 -15.54
CA ASP A 149 6.14 -7.59 -16.89
C ASP A 149 5.93 -8.69 -17.94
N ASP A 150 6.49 -9.89 -17.72
CA ASP A 150 6.41 -11.03 -18.64
C ASP A 150 4.95 -11.50 -18.90
N ASN A 151 4.05 -11.28 -17.93
CA ASN A 151 2.65 -11.71 -18.02
C ASN A 151 1.69 -10.55 -18.34
N GLY A 152 2.19 -9.34 -18.57
CA GLY A 152 1.35 -8.18 -18.87
C GLY A 152 0.47 -7.69 -17.71
N TYR A 153 0.77 -8.09 -16.47
CA TYR A 153 0.03 -7.64 -15.30
C TYR A 153 0.34 -6.17 -14.98
N LYS A 154 -0.70 -5.45 -14.55
CA LYS A 154 -0.63 -4.03 -14.19
C LYS A 154 -0.80 -3.78 -12.69
N PHE A 155 -1.48 -4.68 -11.99
CA PHE A 155 -1.65 -4.59 -10.55
C PHE A 155 -1.57 -5.98 -9.90
N GLY A 156 -0.60 -6.18 -9.02
CA GLY A 156 -0.38 -7.42 -8.29
C GLY A 156 -0.68 -7.24 -6.82
N ALA A 157 -1.66 -7.97 -6.29
CA ALA A 157 -1.97 -7.97 -4.87
C ALA A 157 -1.35 -9.19 -4.19
N PHE A 158 -0.88 -9.03 -2.96
CA PHE A 158 -0.37 -10.18 -2.18
C PHE A 158 -1.50 -11.05 -1.61
N ALA A 159 -2.73 -10.52 -1.59
CA ALA A 159 -3.97 -11.26 -1.51
C ALA A 159 -5.12 -10.41 -2.06
N LEU A 160 -6.12 -11.04 -2.66
CA LEU A 160 -7.43 -10.45 -2.91
C LEU A 160 -8.46 -11.00 -1.92
N GLU A 161 -9.24 -10.13 -1.29
CA GLU A 161 -10.26 -10.55 -0.34
C GLU A 161 -11.57 -9.78 -0.53
N LYS A 162 -12.68 -10.51 -0.57
CA LYS A 162 -14.01 -9.90 -0.44
C LYS A 162 -14.26 -9.62 1.04
N SER A 163 -14.56 -8.38 1.37
CA SER A 163 -14.93 -8.04 2.74
C SER A 163 -15.90 -6.87 2.75
N ASP A 164 -17.01 -7.08 3.46
CA ASP A 164 -18.06 -6.09 3.69
C ASP A 164 -18.36 -6.03 5.20
N SER A 165 -17.31 -5.73 5.97
CA SER A 165 -17.46 -5.51 7.40
C SER A 165 -18.10 -4.14 7.68
N GLN A 166 -18.79 -4.00 8.83
CA GLN A 166 -19.33 -2.69 9.25
C GLN A 166 -18.26 -1.60 9.22
N ARG A 167 -17.05 -1.92 9.70
CA ARG A 167 -15.92 -1.00 9.67
C ARG A 167 -15.56 -0.54 8.25
N GLN A 168 -15.63 -1.42 7.26
CA GLN A 168 -15.35 -1.01 5.88
C GLN A 168 -16.44 -0.10 5.33
N ARG A 169 -17.72 -0.43 5.57
CA ARG A 169 -18.83 0.45 5.21
C ARG A 169 -18.66 1.84 5.83
N ASP A 170 -18.33 1.90 7.12
CA ASP A 170 -18.04 3.14 7.85
C ASP A 170 -16.88 3.95 7.24
N CYS A 171 -15.89 3.27 6.64
CA CYS A 171 -14.69 3.88 6.04
C CYS A 171 -14.82 4.12 4.53
N GLN A 172 -15.97 3.82 3.93
CA GLN A 172 -16.23 3.93 2.49
C GLN A 172 -17.51 4.74 2.20
N ILE A 173 -18.08 5.40 3.22
CA ILE A 173 -19.25 6.27 3.08
C ILE A 173 -19.02 7.26 1.92
N GLY A 174 -19.91 7.25 0.93
CA GLY A 174 -19.86 8.14 -0.23
C GLY A 174 -18.88 7.74 -1.34
N LEU A 175 -18.00 6.74 -1.12
CA LEU A 175 -17.00 6.36 -2.11
C LEU A 175 -17.64 5.68 -3.32
N ARG A 176 -18.61 4.79 -3.06
CA ARG A 176 -19.32 4.07 -4.12
C ARG A 176 -20.17 5.03 -4.93
N GLU A 177 -20.92 5.90 -4.25
CA GLU A 177 -21.76 6.91 -4.86
C GLU A 177 -20.94 7.83 -5.76
N LEU A 178 -19.79 8.32 -5.27
CA LEU A 178 -18.86 9.11 -6.06
C LEU A 178 -18.34 8.35 -7.28
N ALA A 179 -18.04 7.06 -7.16
CA ALA A 179 -17.62 6.23 -8.28
C ALA A 179 -18.73 6.07 -9.33
N LYS A 180 -19.96 5.78 -8.90
CA LYS A 180 -21.14 5.64 -9.77
C LYS A 180 -21.45 6.94 -10.51
N GLU A 181 -21.39 8.08 -9.82
CA GLU A 181 -21.53 9.40 -10.43
C GLU A 181 -20.43 9.67 -11.46
N TYR A 182 -19.18 9.43 -11.09
CA TYR A 182 -18.04 9.64 -11.98
C TYR A 182 -18.14 8.79 -13.25
N ILE A 183 -18.54 7.51 -13.13
CA ILE A 183 -18.78 6.63 -14.28
C ILE A 183 -19.84 7.20 -15.21
N ARG A 184 -20.99 7.62 -14.66
CA ARG A 184 -22.10 8.18 -15.43
C ARG A 184 -21.73 9.49 -16.12
N GLU A 185 -21.16 10.44 -15.37
CA GLU A 185 -20.80 11.77 -15.89
C GLU A 185 -19.74 11.71 -17.00
N ASN A 186 -18.83 10.73 -16.93
CA ASN A 186 -17.72 10.58 -17.89
C ASN A 186 -17.99 9.52 -18.96
N ASN A 187 -19.19 8.92 -19.00
CA ASN A 187 -19.58 7.85 -19.93
C ASN A 187 -18.54 6.71 -20.01
N ILE A 188 -18.03 6.27 -18.85
CA ILE A 188 -16.95 5.27 -18.81
C ILE A 188 -17.47 3.91 -19.28
N GLN A 189 -16.83 3.35 -20.29
CA GLN A 189 -17.03 1.96 -20.70
C GLN A 189 -16.22 1.04 -19.81
N LEU A 190 -16.90 0.39 -18.86
CA LEU A 190 -16.29 -0.52 -17.90
C LEU A 190 -15.59 -1.68 -18.60
N GLN A 191 -14.32 -1.89 -18.22
CA GLN A 191 -13.48 -2.95 -18.75
C GLN A 191 -13.47 -4.20 -17.85
N SER A 192 -13.67 -4.03 -16.54
CA SER A 192 -13.76 -5.10 -15.55
C SER A 192 -15.20 -5.59 -15.38
N ARG A 193 -15.38 -6.88 -15.11
CA ARG A 193 -16.69 -7.47 -14.74
C ARG A 193 -16.95 -7.38 -13.23
N SER A 194 -15.98 -6.94 -12.46
CA SER A 194 -16.08 -6.77 -11.01
C SER A 194 -16.82 -5.49 -10.61
N LEU A 195 -17.08 -4.59 -11.57
CA LEU A 195 -18.04 -3.51 -11.47
C LEU A 195 -19.27 -3.88 -12.29
N ASP A 196 -20.46 -3.81 -11.68
CA ASP A 196 -21.69 -3.94 -12.46
C ASP A 196 -21.94 -2.70 -13.32
N ARG A 197 -23.00 -2.72 -14.15
CA ARG A 197 -23.32 -1.62 -15.06
C ARG A 197 -23.66 -0.31 -14.35
N GLU A 198 -24.03 -0.37 -13.08
CA GLU A 198 -24.30 0.81 -12.26
C GLU A 198 -23.04 1.32 -11.55
N GLY A 199 -21.92 0.59 -11.67
CA GLY A 199 -20.67 0.89 -10.95
C GLY A 199 -20.65 0.37 -9.52
N ASP A 200 -21.54 -0.57 -9.16
CA ASP A 200 -21.43 -1.26 -7.88
C ASP A 200 -20.31 -2.31 -7.94
N TRP A 201 -19.65 -2.50 -6.81
CA TRP A 201 -18.46 -3.32 -6.70
C TRP A 201 -18.69 -4.44 -5.68
N ASP A 202 -18.29 -5.65 -6.03
CA ASP A 202 -18.33 -6.85 -5.18
C ASP A 202 -17.44 -6.82 -3.91
N SER A 203 -16.89 -5.66 -3.56
CA SER A 203 -16.03 -5.41 -2.39
C SER A 203 -14.72 -6.22 -2.38
N LEU A 204 -14.28 -6.75 -3.52
CA LEU A 204 -13.01 -7.47 -3.67
C LEU A 204 -11.80 -6.53 -3.62
N VAL A 205 -11.25 -6.28 -2.45
CA VAL A 205 -10.10 -5.37 -2.25
C VAL A 205 -8.78 -6.13 -2.26
N SER A 206 -7.73 -5.44 -2.72
CA SER A 206 -6.36 -5.87 -2.52
C SER A 206 -5.97 -5.74 -1.06
N ARG A 207 -5.04 -6.58 -0.61
CA ARG A 207 -4.26 -6.34 0.60
C ARG A 207 -2.82 -5.98 0.24
N ASP A 208 -2.31 -4.96 0.91
CA ASP A 208 -0.88 -4.68 0.94
C ASP A 208 -0.09 -5.93 1.37
N PRO A 209 1.16 -6.10 0.93
CA PRO A 209 1.85 -5.35 -0.12
C PRO A 209 1.22 -5.46 -1.51
N THR A 210 1.47 -4.47 -2.37
CA THR A 210 0.98 -4.45 -3.75
C THR A 210 2.08 -4.04 -4.73
N VAL A 211 2.06 -4.64 -5.93
CA VAL A 211 2.97 -4.34 -7.03
C VAL A 211 2.19 -3.59 -8.12
N TRP A 212 2.67 -2.43 -8.52
CA TRP A 212 1.99 -1.57 -9.49
C TRP A 212 2.85 -1.37 -10.73
N ALA A 213 2.24 -1.50 -11.91
CA ALA A 213 2.80 -0.95 -13.13
C ALA A 213 2.46 0.54 -13.19
N MET A 214 3.46 1.41 -13.08
CA MET A 214 3.26 2.85 -12.96
C MET A 214 2.62 3.48 -14.21
N SER A 215 2.61 2.79 -15.35
CA SER A 215 1.87 3.20 -16.54
C SER A 215 0.37 3.44 -16.26
N VAL A 216 -0.22 2.72 -15.30
CA VAL A 216 -1.65 2.88 -14.98
C VAL A 216 -1.98 4.25 -14.39
N PHE A 217 -1.01 4.91 -13.77
CA PHE A 217 -1.19 6.21 -13.12
C PHE A 217 -0.68 7.38 -13.98
N ARG A 218 -0.19 7.12 -15.19
CA ARG A 218 0.44 8.12 -16.09
C ARG A 218 -0.45 8.43 -17.29
N ASN A 219 -1.71 8.74 -17.03
CA ASN A 219 -2.68 9.07 -18.08
C ASN A 219 -3.75 10.03 -17.52
N GLU A 220 -4.48 10.68 -18.43
CA GLU A 220 -5.51 11.65 -18.04
C GLU A 220 -6.69 10.98 -17.30
N ASN A 221 -7.01 9.71 -17.56
CA ASN A 221 -8.07 9.01 -16.82
C ASN A 221 -7.75 8.92 -15.32
N TRP A 222 -6.50 8.61 -14.98
CA TRP A 222 -6.04 8.61 -13.59
C TRP A 222 -6.10 10.01 -12.99
N LYS A 223 -5.58 11.01 -13.70
CA LYS A 223 -5.56 12.40 -13.23
C LYS A 223 -6.97 12.92 -12.96
N ASN A 224 -7.94 12.63 -13.84
CA ASN A 224 -9.34 13.01 -13.68
C ASN A 224 -9.98 12.30 -12.48
N TRP A 225 -9.75 10.99 -12.33
CA TRP A 225 -10.25 10.22 -11.20
C TRP A 225 -9.66 10.70 -9.87
N TRP A 226 -8.34 10.86 -9.81
CA TRP A 226 -7.65 11.37 -8.64
C TRP A 226 -8.14 12.78 -8.28
N ASN A 227 -8.35 13.65 -9.27
CA ASN A 227 -8.90 14.98 -9.02
C ASN A 227 -10.31 14.92 -8.41
N ARG A 228 -11.21 14.08 -8.93
CA ARG A 228 -12.56 13.88 -8.36
C ARG A 228 -12.48 13.38 -6.92
N VAL A 229 -11.62 12.42 -6.63
CA VAL A 229 -11.42 11.87 -5.27
C VAL A 229 -10.83 12.93 -4.33
N ASN A 230 -9.83 13.69 -4.79
CA ASN A 230 -9.17 14.71 -3.99
C ASN A 230 -10.12 15.89 -3.66
N GLN A 231 -10.90 16.34 -4.64
CA GLN A 231 -11.87 17.43 -4.47
C GLN A 231 -12.99 17.06 -3.50
N SER A 232 -13.44 15.80 -3.46
CA SER A 232 -14.48 15.38 -2.51
C SER A 232 -14.01 15.45 -1.04
N GLY A 233 -12.70 15.36 -0.81
CA GLY A 233 -12.10 15.28 0.52
C GLY A 233 -12.42 13.97 1.26
N GLY A 234 -12.95 12.96 0.57
CA GLY A 234 -13.46 11.74 1.20
C GLY A 234 -12.41 10.93 1.99
N ILE A 235 -11.14 11.02 1.60
CA ILE A 235 -10.02 10.43 2.37
C ILE A 235 -10.00 11.01 3.80
N TYR A 236 -10.15 12.32 3.95
CA TYR A 236 -10.13 12.97 5.26
C TYR A 236 -11.48 12.90 5.98
N LYS A 237 -12.58 13.01 5.24
CA LYS A 237 -13.94 13.05 5.80
C LYS A 237 -14.45 11.66 6.23
N TYR A 238 -14.05 10.62 5.51
CA TYR A 238 -14.62 9.27 5.64
C TYR A 238 -13.56 8.15 5.68
N ARG A 239 -12.27 8.49 5.72
CA ARG A 239 -11.16 7.52 5.83
C ARG A 239 -11.09 6.52 4.66
N TRP A 240 -11.42 6.99 3.45
CA TRP A 240 -11.24 6.21 2.23
C TRP A 240 -9.78 5.72 2.13
N GLY A 241 -9.61 4.43 1.83
CA GLY A 241 -8.30 3.81 1.69
C GLY A 241 -7.73 3.95 0.28
N ASP A 242 -6.41 3.99 0.19
CA ASP A 242 -5.66 4.03 -1.08
C ASP A 242 -5.98 2.83 -1.96
N LEU A 243 -6.04 1.62 -1.37
CA LEU A 243 -6.31 0.39 -2.11
C LEU A 243 -7.71 0.38 -2.72
N GLU A 244 -8.73 0.88 -2.03
CA GLU A 244 -10.08 1.01 -2.58
C GLU A 244 -10.13 2.02 -3.75
N ILE A 245 -9.45 3.14 -3.62
CA ILE A 245 -9.38 4.18 -4.65
C ILE A 245 -8.67 3.66 -5.90
N HIS A 246 -7.55 2.95 -5.74
CA HIS A 246 -6.82 2.30 -6.83
C HIS A 246 -7.65 1.19 -7.48
N ALA A 247 -8.34 0.38 -6.68
CA ALA A 247 -9.11 -0.73 -7.18
C ALA A 247 -10.33 -0.28 -8.00
N LEU A 248 -11.02 0.77 -7.56
CA LEU A 248 -12.10 1.40 -8.33
C LEU A 248 -11.59 1.92 -9.68
N TYR A 249 -10.50 2.70 -9.67
CA TYR A 249 -9.89 3.20 -10.91
C TYR A 249 -9.51 2.08 -11.87
N LEU A 250 -8.81 1.06 -11.38
CA LEU A 250 -8.35 -0.03 -12.21
C LEU A 250 -9.51 -0.83 -12.79
N ARG A 251 -10.59 -1.05 -12.03
CA ARG A 251 -11.78 -1.74 -12.54
C ARG A 251 -12.59 -0.90 -13.54
N MET A 252 -12.59 0.42 -13.39
CA MET A 252 -13.20 1.30 -14.39
C MET A 252 -12.49 1.18 -15.75
N TYR A 253 -11.16 1.17 -15.75
CA TYR A 253 -10.37 1.39 -16.97
C TYR A 253 -9.56 0.19 -17.48
N TYR A 254 -9.51 -0.92 -16.75
CA TYR A 254 -8.71 -2.10 -17.13
C TYR A 254 -9.49 -3.41 -16.93
N PRO A 255 -9.26 -4.42 -17.78
CA PRO A 255 -9.91 -5.72 -17.64
C PRO A 255 -9.34 -6.53 -16.47
N ASP A 256 -10.11 -7.48 -15.97
CA ASP A 256 -9.69 -8.33 -14.84
C ASP A 256 -8.39 -9.10 -15.11
N SER A 257 -8.06 -9.37 -16.38
CA SER A 257 -6.84 -10.08 -16.79
C SER A 257 -5.54 -9.37 -16.48
N VAL A 258 -5.55 -8.05 -16.20
CA VAL A 258 -4.32 -7.32 -15.82
C VAL A 258 -4.02 -7.40 -14.31
N TRP A 259 -4.90 -8.06 -13.55
CA TRP A 259 -4.73 -8.27 -12.12
C TRP A 259 -4.00 -9.58 -11.85
N CYS A 260 -3.12 -9.57 -10.86
CA CYS A 260 -2.46 -10.76 -10.34
C CYS A 260 -2.78 -10.89 -8.85
N ASP A 261 -3.24 -12.08 -8.43
CA ASP A 261 -3.23 -12.48 -7.02
C ASP A 261 -2.05 -13.41 -6.77
N PHE A 262 -1.07 -12.92 -6.01
CA PHE A 262 0.08 -13.74 -5.63
C PHE A 262 -0.28 -14.79 -4.56
N ASP A 263 -1.36 -14.58 -3.81
CA ASP A 263 -1.84 -15.44 -2.73
C ASP A 263 -0.79 -15.70 -1.63
N PHE A 264 0.07 -14.71 -1.38
CA PHE A 264 1.22 -14.84 -0.48
C PHE A 264 0.84 -14.91 0.99
N TYR A 265 -0.32 -14.40 1.37
CA TYR A 265 -0.84 -14.57 2.73
C TYR A 265 -1.23 -16.02 3.01
N ASN A 266 -2.00 -16.67 2.14
CA ASN A 266 -2.42 -18.06 2.34
C ASN A 266 -1.24 -19.03 2.19
N LYS A 267 -0.29 -18.73 1.30
CA LYS A 267 1.00 -19.47 1.20
C LYS A 267 1.92 -19.23 2.41
N GLY A 268 1.56 -18.32 3.31
CA GLY A 268 2.34 -17.97 4.50
C GLY A 268 3.73 -17.42 4.16
N ILE A 269 3.88 -16.80 3.00
CA ILE A 269 5.10 -16.12 2.55
C ILE A 269 5.22 -14.76 3.25
N ILE A 270 4.08 -14.12 3.50
CA ILE A 270 3.97 -12.80 4.12
C ILE A 270 3.20 -12.89 5.43
N LYS A 271 3.61 -12.08 6.41
CA LYS A 271 2.85 -11.84 7.64
C LYS A 271 2.71 -10.34 7.87
N HIS A 272 1.50 -9.93 8.22
CA HIS A 272 1.22 -8.55 8.66
C HIS A 272 1.34 -8.42 10.17
N GLY A 273 1.84 -7.26 10.62
CA GLY A 273 2.02 -6.89 12.03
C GLY A 273 0.74 -6.98 12.88
N GLY A 274 -0.43 -6.73 12.30
CA GLY A 274 -1.68 -6.73 13.05
C GLY A 274 -1.75 -5.68 14.19
N TYR A 275 -2.92 -5.57 14.82
CA TYR A 275 -3.12 -4.66 15.94
C TYR A 275 -2.38 -5.17 17.19
N GLY A 276 -1.31 -4.47 17.59
CA GLY A 276 -0.50 -4.79 18.76
C GLY A 276 1.00 -4.99 18.51
N MET A 277 1.43 -5.19 17.25
CA MET A 277 2.87 -5.15 16.89
C MET A 277 3.43 -3.73 16.75
N VAL A 278 2.56 -2.72 16.86
CA VAL A 278 2.92 -1.32 17.12
C VAL A 278 3.75 -1.19 18.42
N HIS A 279 3.60 -2.15 19.36
CA HIS A 279 4.44 -2.28 20.54
C HIS A 279 5.41 -3.48 20.38
N TRP A 280 6.68 -3.15 20.15
CA TRP A 280 7.85 -4.03 19.92
C TRP A 280 7.93 -5.26 20.87
N SER A 281 7.43 -5.18 22.11
CA SER A 281 7.58 -6.23 23.12
C SER A 281 6.84 -7.55 22.82
N LYS A 282 5.62 -7.51 22.23
CA LYS A 282 4.85 -8.74 21.93
C LYS A 282 5.41 -9.50 20.72
N PHE A 283 6.02 -8.77 19.79
CA PHE A 283 6.57 -9.33 18.57
C PHE A 283 7.87 -10.11 18.79
N LEU A 284 8.78 -9.64 19.67
CA LEU A 284 9.98 -10.39 20.06
C LEU A 284 9.66 -11.77 20.62
N LYS A 285 8.64 -11.87 21.48
CA LYS A 285 8.22 -13.16 22.06
C LYS A 285 7.75 -14.14 20.98
N LYS A 286 6.98 -13.65 20.00
CA LYS A 286 6.46 -14.46 18.88
C LYS A 286 7.57 -14.83 17.87
N LEU A 287 8.55 -13.96 17.66
CA LEU A 287 9.73 -14.23 16.82
C LEU A 287 10.78 -15.12 17.49
N GLN A 288 11.00 -15.01 18.80
CA GLN A 288 11.83 -15.96 19.55
C GLN A 288 11.26 -17.37 19.44
N PHE A 289 9.94 -17.50 19.48
CA PHE A 289 9.24 -18.77 19.24
C PHE A 289 9.46 -19.28 17.81
N LEU A 290 9.34 -18.43 16.78
CA LEU A 290 9.61 -18.80 15.38
C LEU A 290 11.09 -19.14 15.11
N LYS A 291 12.04 -18.43 15.73
CA LYS A 291 13.49 -18.76 15.69
C LYS A 291 13.77 -20.11 16.34
N ARG A 292 13.05 -20.48 17.40
CA ARG A 292 13.14 -21.79 18.08
C ARG A 292 12.63 -22.94 17.19
N ILE A 293 11.56 -22.73 16.44
CA ILE A 293 11.00 -23.73 15.51
C ILE A 293 11.93 -23.95 14.31
N CYS A 294 12.52 -22.88 13.76
CA CYS A 294 13.46 -23.01 12.63
C CYS A 294 14.79 -23.69 13.02
N ARG A 295 15.20 -23.65 14.29
CA ARG A 295 16.38 -24.37 14.79
C ARG A 295 16.14 -25.87 15.04
N LYS A 296 14.88 -26.32 15.13
CA LYS A 296 14.53 -27.72 15.42
C LYS A 296 14.39 -28.63 14.18
N ARG A 297 14.77 -28.16 12.99
CA ARG A 297 14.64 -28.93 11.72
C ARG A 297 15.96 -29.25 11.01
N TYR A 298 17.08 -29.14 11.72
CA TYR A 298 18.37 -29.66 11.28
C TYR A 298 19.01 -30.44 12.42
N TYR A 299 18.51 -31.66 12.63
CA TYR A 299 19.21 -32.85 13.08
C TYR A 299 18.51 -34.03 12.41
#